data_AF-A0A1Q6JXL4-F1
#
_entry.id   AF-A0A1Q6JXL4-F1
#
_cell.length_a   1.000
_cell.length_b   1.000
_cell.length_c   1.000
_cell.angle_alpha   90.00
_cell.angle_beta   90.00
_cell.angle_gamma   90.00
#
_symmetry.space_group_name_H-M   'P 1'
#
loop_
_entity.id
_entity.type
_entity.pdbx_description
1 polymer ?
#
loop_
_entity_poly.entity_id
_entity_poly.type
_entity_poly.pdbx_seq_one_letter_code
_entity_poly.pdbx_strand_id
1 'polypeptide(L)'
;MKGRKKILLLALFAVATLVFSACSKTQTNNDFSVGGIVKTDADFFEISILVNGTKTDYSLDSSGYFNISHLKSGDVITFSKEGYSFNSYTVGGFSVDGIEIVGTKCRYDVLTLFDENYGTVKGAGKYEYGKTATLSLIPANHFEIDGIYEKDNLVSSNSEYSFTVTDDRVFVVKFSKKKYPITIEKTDEACVVAAPESAAFGEEITVSASDDENFVFAYFEIEGTKHYDRTLNFTIESENTKINAVFLKRLSKPEISFDGRRISVVKGENAESCEVFIDGEFLFNTTSDKTFSLADYNVSDGAHNVLVKVTGDDFGENESAININYVRPYDAPKNVGMLIEEDKVYFVFQQVLAASGYEIFMNGQKVETLLDKKASGESILVRVDTLFTENGTYTFSVRATGDRPESAAIVAKELHLDEYRAGLLPEGKAAELESLGPRQSVLFVGDGINDAPGKNQDQGHA
;
A
#
# COMPACT_ATOMS: atom_id res chain seq x y z
N MET A 1 -24.42 -4.30 4.05
CA MET A 1 -25.89 -4.38 4.29
C MET A 1 -26.45 -2.99 4.51
N LYS A 2 -27.04 -2.36 3.49
CA LYS A 2 -28.00 -1.25 3.62
C LYS A 2 -28.81 -1.23 2.32
N GLY A 3 -30.13 -1.35 2.45
CA GLY A 3 -31.03 -1.80 1.40
C GLY A 3 -31.16 -0.84 0.23
N ARG A 4 -30.85 -1.34 -0.98
CA ARG A 4 -31.35 -0.77 -2.22
C ARG A 4 -32.78 -1.27 -2.43
N LYS A 5 -33.76 -0.41 -2.16
CA LYS A 5 -35.15 -0.60 -2.60
C LYS A 5 -35.15 -0.64 -4.13
N LYS A 6 -35.26 -1.84 -4.71
CA LYS A 6 -35.69 -2.00 -6.11
C LYS A 6 -37.13 -1.50 -6.20
N ILE A 7 -37.31 -0.29 -6.71
CA ILE A 7 -38.62 0.20 -7.12
C ILE A 7 -38.90 -0.43 -8.48
N LEU A 8 -39.47 -1.63 -8.44
CA LEU A 8 -40.06 -2.28 -9.60
C LEU A 8 -41.45 -1.63 -9.80
N LEU A 9 -41.50 -0.51 -10.51
CA LEU A 9 -42.77 0.11 -10.88
C LEU A 9 -43.35 -0.64 -12.08
N LEU A 10 -43.98 -1.77 -11.80
CA LEU A 10 -44.81 -2.47 -12.77
C LEU A 10 -46.09 -1.66 -12.95
N ALA A 11 -46.11 -0.75 -13.92
CA ALA A 11 -47.32 -0.05 -14.32
C ALA A 11 -48.21 -1.06 -15.09
N LEU A 12 -49.08 -1.76 -14.35
CA LEU A 12 -50.23 -2.44 -14.96
C LEU A 12 -51.17 -1.36 -15.52
N PHE A 13 -51.08 -1.09 -16.82
CA PHE A 13 -52.16 -0.43 -17.53
C PHE A 13 -53.30 -1.43 -17.71
N ALA A 14 -54.23 -1.42 -16.76
CA ALA A 14 -55.50 -2.09 -16.89
C ALA A 14 -56.31 -1.38 -17.99
N VAL A 15 -56.27 -1.91 -19.21
CA VAL A 15 -57.26 -1.59 -20.24
C VAL A 15 -58.56 -2.26 -19.79
N ALA A 16 -59.43 -1.48 -19.14
CA ALA A 16 -60.78 -1.92 -18.81
C ALA A 16 -61.60 -2.02 -20.10
N THR A 17 -61.56 -3.20 -20.74
CA THR A 17 -62.55 -3.55 -21.78
C THR A 17 -63.85 -3.91 -21.07
N LEU A 18 -64.77 -2.95 -20.99
CA LEU A 18 -66.15 -3.21 -20.57
C LEU A 18 -66.86 -4.01 -21.66
N VAL A 19 -66.80 -5.33 -21.55
CA VAL A 19 -67.62 -6.25 -22.36
C VAL A 19 -69.00 -6.32 -21.73
N PHE A 20 -69.94 -5.50 -22.22
CA PHE A 20 -71.35 -5.77 -22.01
C PHE A 20 -71.78 -6.91 -22.93
N SER A 21 -71.81 -8.14 -22.39
CA SER A 21 -72.59 -9.22 -22.99
C SER A 21 -74.07 -8.97 -22.63
N ALA A 22 -74.76 -8.19 -23.46
CA ALA A 22 -76.21 -8.15 -23.45
C ALA A 22 -76.73 -9.15 -24.48
N CYS A 23 -76.95 -10.38 -24.01
CA CYS A 23 -77.67 -11.39 -24.77
C CYS A 23 -79.18 -11.09 -24.74
N SER A 24 -79.69 -10.52 -25.83
CA SER A 24 -81.06 -10.78 -26.30
C SER A 24 -81.16 -10.44 -27.78
N LYS A 25 -80.79 -11.40 -28.64
CA LYS A 25 -81.13 -11.35 -30.08
C LYS A 25 -82.63 -11.60 -30.24
N THR A 26 -83.44 -10.56 -30.12
CA THR A 26 -84.75 -10.53 -30.79
C THR A 26 -84.47 -10.48 -32.30
N GLN A 27 -84.61 -11.60 -32.99
CA GLN A 27 -84.64 -11.65 -34.45
C GLN A 27 -85.90 -10.92 -34.94
N THR A 28 -85.76 -9.62 -35.19
CA THR A 28 -86.67 -8.88 -36.06
C THR A 28 -86.16 -9.04 -37.49
N ASN A 29 -87.04 -9.35 -38.45
CA ASN A 29 -86.76 -9.33 -39.90
C ASN A 29 -86.48 -7.90 -40.44
N ASN A 30 -86.03 -6.98 -39.58
CA ASN A 30 -85.83 -5.59 -39.89
C ASN A 30 -84.32 -5.37 -40.06
N ASP A 31 -83.91 -5.20 -41.31
CA ASP A 31 -82.60 -4.66 -41.64
C ASP A 31 -82.62 -3.15 -41.37
N PHE A 32 -81.73 -2.68 -40.51
CA PHE A 32 -81.54 -1.27 -40.24
C PHE A 32 -80.37 -0.73 -41.07
N SER A 33 -80.38 0.59 -41.27
CA SER A 33 -79.28 1.32 -41.89
C SER A 33 -78.79 2.42 -40.96
N VAL A 34 -77.47 2.64 -40.96
CA VAL A 34 -76.84 3.73 -40.22
C VAL A 34 -75.99 4.55 -41.17
N GLY A 35 -76.37 5.82 -41.35
CA GLY A 35 -75.63 6.82 -42.11
C GLY A 35 -75.05 7.89 -41.20
N GLY A 36 -73.92 8.46 -41.58
CA GLY A 36 -73.26 9.48 -40.78
C GLY A 36 -71.98 10.01 -41.40
N ILE A 37 -71.30 10.87 -40.66
CA ILE A 37 -70.03 11.50 -41.06
C ILE A 37 -68.94 11.19 -40.03
N VAL A 38 -67.74 10.90 -40.53
CA VAL A 38 -66.54 10.80 -39.70
C VAL A 38 -65.80 12.14 -39.68
N LYS A 39 -65.65 12.73 -38.50
CA LYS A 39 -64.84 13.93 -38.26
C LYS A 39 -63.48 13.52 -37.72
N THR A 40 -62.44 13.69 -38.52
CA THR A 40 -61.05 13.36 -38.18
C THR A 40 -60.09 14.09 -39.13
N ASP A 41 -58.83 14.22 -38.74
CA ASP A 41 -57.73 14.64 -39.62
C ASP A 41 -57.04 13.43 -40.31
N ALA A 42 -57.52 12.21 -40.08
CA ALA A 42 -57.08 11.01 -40.78
C ALA A 42 -57.51 11.00 -42.25
N ASP A 43 -56.72 10.36 -43.11
CA ASP A 43 -57.13 10.06 -44.47
C ASP A 43 -58.29 9.04 -44.45
N PHE A 44 -59.46 9.46 -44.97
CA PHE A 44 -60.68 8.67 -44.98
C PHE A 44 -60.52 7.34 -45.72
N PHE A 45 -59.67 7.27 -46.76
CA PHE A 45 -59.49 6.05 -47.54
C PHE A 45 -58.76 4.94 -46.77
N GLU A 46 -58.07 5.28 -45.68
CA GLU A 46 -57.36 4.33 -44.85
C GLU A 46 -58.17 3.84 -43.64
N ILE A 47 -59.37 4.42 -43.42
CA ILE A 47 -60.25 4.04 -42.31
C ILE A 47 -61.05 2.81 -42.72
N SER A 48 -60.92 1.74 -41.93
CA SER A 48 -61.76 0.54 -42.07
C SER A 48 -63.00 0.63 -41.19
N ILE A 49 -64.16 0.28 -41.74
CA ILE A 49 -65.41 0.14 -41.00
C ILE A 49 -65.59 -1.33 -40.59
N LEU A 50 -65.91 -1.57 -39.32
CA LEU A 50 -66.16 -2.88 -38.77
C LEU A 50 -67.56 -2.94 -38.15
N VAL A 51 -68.20 -4.10 -38.24
CA VAL A 51 -69.46 -4.41 -37.55
C VAL A 51 -69.22 -5.62 -36.66
N ASN A 52 -69.47 -5.46 -35.35
CA ASN A 52 -69.18 -6.44 -34.32
C ASN A 52 -67.73 -6.97 -34.38
N GLY A 53 -66.77 -6.09 -34.71
CA GLY A 53 -65.35 -6.42 -34.85
C GLY A 53 -64.96 -7.11 -36.15
N THR A 54 -65.91 -7.36 -37.07
CA THR A 54 -65.61 -7.92 -38.40
C THR A 54 -65.49 -6.78 -39.41
N LYS A 55 -64.35 -6.71 -40.12
CA LYS A 55 -64.14 -5.72 -41.18
C LYS A 55 -65.16 -5.91 -42.31
N THR A 56 -65.69 -4.80 -42.78
CA THR A 56 -66.68 -4.76 -43.86
C THR A 56 -66.09 -4.19 -45.15
N ASP A 57 -66.84 -4.31 -46.25
CA ASP A 57 -66.52 -3.67 -47.53
C ASP A 57 -67.07 -2.24 -47.64
N TYR A 58 -67.78 -1.76 -46.60
CA TYR A 58 -68.22 -0.36 -46.54
C TYR A 58 -67.01 0.55 -46.36
N SER A 59 -67.00 1.65 -47.12
CA SER A 59 -65.98 2.68 -47.08
C SER A 59 -66.59 4.05 -46.81
N LEU A 60 -65.74 4.98 -46.41
CA LEU A 60 -66.09 6.39 -46.40
C LEU A 60 -65.91 6.95 -47.82
N ASP A 61 -66.70 7.96 -48.17
CA ASP A 61 -66.43 8.76 -49.36
C ASP A 61 -65.37 9.85 -49.08
N SER A 62 -65.06 10.67 -50.09
CA SER A 62 -64.07 11.75 -49.97
C SER A 62 -64.48 12.88 -49.03
N SER A 63 -65.74 12.92 -48.59
CA SER A 63 -66.25 13.86 -47.59
C SER A 63 -66.30 13.26 -46.17
N GLY A 64 -65.91 11.99 -46.02
CA GLY A 64 -65.97 11.26 -44.76
C GLY A 64 -67.35 10.70 -44.43
N TYR A 65 -68.29 10.74 -45.37
CA TYR A 65 -69.64 10.20 -45.17
C TYR A 65 -69.64 8.68 -45.39
N PHE A 66 -70.45 7.97 -44.60
CA PHE A 66 -70.65 6.54 -44.71
C PHE A 66 -72.14 6.20 -44.60
N ASN A 67 -72.54 5.08 -45.20
CA ASN A 67 -73.86 4.50 -45.03
C ASN A 67 -73.76 2.98 -45.04
N ILE A 68 -74.17 2.36 -43.94
CA ILE A 68 -74.08 0.92 -43.71
C ILE A 68 -75.50 0.37 -43.65
N SER A 69 -75.77 -0.70 -44.40
CA SER A 69 -77.07 -1.36 -44.48
C SER A 69 -77.00 -2.80 -43.95
N HIS A 70 -78.16 -3.47 -43.87
CA HIS A 70 -78.27 -4.87 -43.39
C HIS A 70 -77.79 -5.08 -41.94
N LEU A 71 -77.99 -4.07 -41.10
CA LEU A 71 -77.62 -4.10 -39.70
C LEU A 71 -78.77 -4.64 -38.84
N LYS A 72 -78.41 -5.29 -37.74
CA LYS A 72 -79.35 -5.77 -36.73
C LYS A 72 -79.29 -4.89 -35.49
N SER A 73 -80.41 -4.81 -34.78
CA SER A 73 -80.42 -4.15 -33.48
C SER A 73 -79.41 -4.81 -32.54
N GLY A 74 -78.57 -3.99 -31.89
CA GLY A 74 -77.47 -4.43 -31.05
C GLY A 74 -76.12 -4.60 -31.76
N ASP A 75 -76.06 -4.51 -33.09
CA ASP A 75 -74.79 -4.49 -33.80
C ASP A 75 -73.96 -3.25 -33.39
N VAL A 76 -72.64 -3.43 -33.23
CA VAL A 76 -71.73 -2.35 -32.88
C VAL A 76 -70.87 -2.01 -34.09
N ILE A 77 -71.02 -0.78 -34.57
CA ILE A 77 -70.21 -0.21 -35.64
C ILE A 77 -68.98 0.45 -35.01
N THR A 78 -67.80 0.06 -35.49
CA THR A 78 -66.52 0.66 -35.10
C THR A 78 -65.72 1.05 -36.33
N PHE A 79 -64.80 1.98 -36.12
CA PHE A 79 -63.91 2.50 -37.14
C PHE A 79 -62.48 2.26 -36.68
N SER A 80 -61.61 1.86 -37.60
CA SER A 80 -60.23 1.51 -37.28
C SER A 80 -59.26 2.13 -38.28
N LYS A 81 -58.29 2.85 -37.74
CA LYS A 81 -57.09 3.33 -38.42
C LYS A 81 -55.95 3.32 -37.41
N GLU A 82 -54.80 2.80 -37.80
CA GLU A 82 -53.61 2.78 -36.95
C GLU A 82 -53.28 4.20 -36.46
N GLY A 83 -53.07 4.34 -35.15
CA GLY A 83 -52.77 5.63 -34.53
C GLY A 83 -53.97 6.53 -34.27
N TYR A 84 -55.20 6.07 -34.49
CA TYR A 84 -56.43 6.81 -34.22
C TYR A 84 -57.39 6.03 -33.33
N SER A 85 -58.07 6.76 -32.45
CA SER A 85 -59.17 6.25 -31.63
C SER A 85 -60.48 6.87 -32.12
N PHE A 86 -61.47 6.02 -32.38
CA PHE A 86 -62.81 6.43 -32.79
C PHE A 86 -63.83 6.04 -31.71
N ASN A 87 -64.88 6.84 -31.55
CA ASN A 87 -66.07 6.38 -30.83
C ASN A 87 -66.82 5.31 -31.65
N SER A 88 -67.51 4.42 -30.96
CA SER A 88 -68.37 3.40 -31.56
C SER A 88 -69.84 3.84 -31.59
N TYR A 89 -70.62 3.22 -32.46
CA TYR A 89 -72.08 3.38 -32.47
C TYR A 89 -72.78 2.02 -32.34
N THR A 90 -73.75 1.90 -31.45
CA THR A 90 -74.57 0.70 -31.32
C THR A 90 -75.91 0.91 -32.02
N VAL A 91 -76.23 0.01 -32.95
CA VAL A 91 -77.43 0.05 -33.76
C VAL A 91 -78.66 -0.15 -32.88
N GLY A 92 -79.59 0.81 -32.93
CA GLY A 92 -80.87 0.78 -32.23
C GLY A 92 -81.90 -0.12 -32.91
N GLY A 93 -83.19 0.10 -32.59
CA GLY A 93 -84.32 -0.59 -33.21
C GLY A 93 -84.91 0.13 -34.43
N PHE A 94 -84.18 1.07 -35.03
CA PHE A 94 -84.59 1.89 -36.17
C PHE A 94 -83.37 2.38 -36.96
N SER A 95 -83.55 2.67 -38.25
CA SER A 95 -82.52 3.27 -39.09
C SER A 95 -82.25 4.73 -38.68
N VAL A 96 -80.99 5.13 -38.71
CA VAL A 96 -80.56 6.49 -38.35
C VAL A 96 -79.65 7.03 -39.45
N ASP A 97 -79.80 8.32 -39.74
CA ASP A 97 -78.88 9.06 -40.61
C ASP A 97 -78.39 10.32 -39.88
N GLY A 98 -77.19 10.77 -40.22
CA GLY A 98 -76.55 11.94 -39.64
C GLY A 98 -75.83 11.72 -38.31
N ILE A 99 -75.42 10.48 -37.99
CA ILE A 99 -74.58 10.27 -36.80
C ILE A 99 -73.17 10.85 -36.99
N GLU A 100 -72.52 11.22 -35.90
CA GLU A 100 -71.17 11.74 -35.90
C GLU A 100 -70.20 10.77 -35.24
N ILE A 101 -69.18 10.37 -35.99
CA ILE A 101 -68.06 9.57 -35.51
C ILE A 101 -66.84 10.49 -35.45
N VAL A 102 -66.25 10.63 -34.29
CA VAL A 102 -65.06 11.45 -34.07
C VAL A 102 -63.85 10.55 -33.96
N GLY A 103 -62.91 10.72 -34.90
CA GLY A 103 -61.59 10.13 -34.84
C GLY A 103 -60.60 11.10 -34.23
N THR A 104 -59.85 10.66 -33.23
CA THR A 104 -58.79 11.44 -32.60
C THR A 104 -57.47 10.71 -32.70
N LYS A 105 -56.41 11.42 -33.09
CA LYS A 105 -55.07 10.86 -33.14
C LYS A 105 -54.61 10.47 -31.73
N CYS A 106 -54.16 9.23 -31.58
CA CYS A 106 -53.66 8.72 -30.31
C CYS A 106 -52.44 9.51 -29.86
N ARG A 107 -52.29 9.64 -28.54
CA ARG A 107 -51.11 10.24 -27.92
C ARG A 107 -50.46 9.25 -26.99
N TYR A 108 -49.13 9.19 -27.05
CA TYR A 108 -48.31 8.24 -26.29
C TYR A 108 -47.29 8.98 -25.43
N ASP A 109 -46.98 8.37 -24.29
CA ASP A 109 -46.01 8.86 -23.33
C ASP A 109 -44.59 8.36 -23.69
N VAL A 110 -43.65 9.30 -23.80
CA VAL A 110 -42.21 9.02 -23.85
C VAL A 110 -41.62 9.39 -22.50
N LEU A 111 -41.08 8.40 -21.79
CA LEU A 111 -40.49 8.56 -20.47
C LEU A 111 -38.99 8.27 -20.50
N THR A 112 -38.24 8.96 -19.65
CA THR A 112 -36.80 8.74 -19.45
C THR A 112 -36.50 8.49 -17.97
N LEU A 113 -35.57 7.59 -17.70
CA LEU A 113 -35.07 7.25 -16.37
C LEU A 113 -33.55 7.42 -16.35
N PHE A 114 -33.04 8.30 -15.49
CA PHE A 114 -31.61 8.60 -15.38
C PHE A 114 -31.28 9.19 -14.01
N ASP A 115 -29.99 9.25 -13.68
CA ASP A 115 -29.50 9.93 -12.47
C ASP A 115 -29.16 11.39 -12.82
N GLU A 116 -29.92 12.33 -12.26
CA GLU A 116 -29.75 13.77 -12.50
C GLU A 116 -28.40 14.31 -12.01
N ASN A 117 -27.69 13.59 -11.13
CA ASN A 117 -26.35 13.99 -10.70
C ASN A 117 -25.30 13.78 -11.80
N TYR A 118 -25.58 12.92 -12.79
CA TYR A 118 -24.60 12.53 -13.81
C TYR A 118 -24.87 13.14 -15.18
N GLY A 119 -26.03 13.77 -15.37
CA GLY A 119 -26.38 14.48 -16.58
C GLY A 119 -27.85 14.87 -16.65
N THR A 120 -28.23 15.47 -17.77
CA THR A 120 -29.60 15.88 -18.05
C THR A 120 -30.10 15.25 -19.35
N VAL A 121 -31.39 14.93 -19.39
CA VAL A 121 -32.06 14.36 -20.57
C VAL A 121 -33.30 15.19 -20.87
N LYS A 122 -33.43 15.65 -22.11
CA LYS A 122 -34.61 16.36 -22.64
C LYS A 122 -35.28 15.51 -23.72
N GLY A 123 -36.54 15.81 -24.05
CA GLY A 123 -37.30 15.12 -25.11
C GLY A 123 -38.31 14.07 -24.62
N ALA A 124 -38.46 13.90 -23.31
CA ALA A 124 -39.58 13.15 -22.73
C ALA A 124 -40.87 13.99 -22.77
N GLY A 125 -42.03 13.33 -22.90
CA GLY A 125 -43.34 13.99 -22.93
C GLY A 125 -44.41 13.22 -23.69
N LYS A 126 -45.55 13.88 -23.93
CA LYS A 126 -46.70 13.33 -24.68
C LYS A 126 -46.67 13.72 -26.15
N TYR A 127 -46.55 12.73 -27.02
CA TYR A 127 -46.46 12.90 -28.47
C TYR A 127 -47.69 12.34 -29.17
N GLU A 128 -48.11 12.94 -30.29
CA GLU A 128 -49.10 12.33 -31.18
C GLU A 128 -48.48 11.17 -31.96
N TYR A 129 -49.31 10.17 -32.30
CA TYR A 129 -48.90 9.04 -33.11
C TYR A 129 -48.21 9.48 -34.42
N GLY A 130 -47.09 8.83 -34.73
CA GLY A 130 -46.32 9.08 -35.95
C GLY A 130 -45.45 10.33 -35.90
N LYS A 131 -45.49 11.13 -34.82
CA LYS A 131 -44.55 12.25 -34.63
C LYS A 131 -43.18 11.73 -34.22
N THR A 132 -42.15 12.46 -34.64
CA THR A 132 -40.78 12.22 -34.19
C THR A 132 -40.57 12.86 -32.82
N ALA A 133 -40.06 12.06 -31.87
CA ALA A 133 -39.48 12.56 -30.62
C ALA A 133 -37.96 12.49 -30.73
N THR A 134 -37.27 13.46 -30.12
CA THR A 134 -35.81 13.54 -30.08
C THR A 134 -35.37 13.68 -28.63
N LEU A 135 -34.62 12.70 -28.14
CA LEU A 135 -33.94 12.80 -26.85
C LEU A 135 -32.62 13.54 -27.03
N SER A 136 -32.37 14.53 -26.18
CA SER A 136 -31.11 15.30 -26.14
C SER A 136 -30.48 15.17 -24.76
N LEU A 137 -29.23 14.68 -24.72
CA LEU A 137 -28.50 14.34 -23.51
C LEU A 137 -27.34 15.32 -23.33
N ILE A 138 -27.17 15.81 -22.10
CA ILE A 138 -26.02 16.65 -21.71
C ILE A 138 -25.42 16.03 -20.43
N PRO A 139 -24.27 15.33 -20.53
CA PRO A 139 -23.56 14.83 -19.34
C PRO A 139 -23.15 15.96 -18.40
N ALA A 140 -23.12 15.66 -17.10
CA ALA A 140 -22.51 16.55 -16.11
C ALA A 140 -20.97 16.55 -16.26
N ASN A 141 -20.31 17.51 -15.61
CA ASN A 141 -18.84 17.57 -15.59
C ASN A 141 -18.25 16.23 -15.10
N HIS A 142 -17.20 15.76 -15.77
CA HIS A 142 -16.53 14.49 -15.49
C HIS A 142 -17.36 13.22 -15.73
N PHE A 143 -18.51 13.33 -16.40
CA PHE A 143 -19.30 12.20 -16.89
C PHE A 143 -19.39 12.19 -18.41
N GLU A 144 -19.67 11.02 -18.97
CA GLU A 144 -19.90 10.80 -20.40
C GLU A 144 -21.12 9.89 -20.60
N ILE A 145 -21.62 9.84 -21.83
CA ILE A 145 -22.79 9.02 -22.17
C ILE A 145 -22.34 7.56 -22.28
N ASP A 146 -22.88 6.71 -21.42
CA ASP A 146 -22.72 5.25 -21.50
C ASP A 146 -23.70 4.69 -22.54
N GLY A 147 -24.96 5.12 -22.48
CA GLY A 147 -25.93 4.79 -23.51
C GLY A 147 -27.39 5.09 -23.16
N ILE A 148 -28.22 4.99 -24.19
CA ILE A 148 -29.68 5.05 -24.13
C ILE A 148 -30.18 3.62 -24.35
N TYR A 149 -30.97 3.12 -23.41
CA TYR A 149 -31.45 1.74 -23.40
C TYR A 149 -32.97 1.68 -23.40
N GLU A 150 -33.52 0.70 -24.11
CA GLU A 150 -34.93 0.37 -24.07
C GLU A 150 -35.10 -1.13 -23.89
N LYS A 151 -35.83 -1.54 -22.84
CA LYS A 151 -35.98 -2.96 -22.47
C LYS A 151 -34.62 -3.67 -22.40
N ASP A 152 -33.64 -3.01 -21.77
CA ASP A 152 -32.24 -3.42 -21.62
C ASP A 152 -31.40 -3.48 -22.91
N ASN A 153 -31.97 -3.18 -24.08
CA ASN A 153 -31.21 -3.10 -25.33
C ASN A 153 -30.65 -1.71 -25.55
N LEU A 154 -29.36 -1.61 -25.89
CA LEU A 154 -28.73 -0.34 -26.28
C LEU A 154 -29.33 0.12 -27.62
N VAL A 155 -29.97 1.29 -27.63
CA VAL A 155 -30.56 1.89 -28.83
C VAL A 155 -29.71 3.01 -29.42
N SER A 156 -28.90 3.68 -28.61
CA SER A 156 -27.97 4.72 -29.04
C SER A 156 -26.92 5.01 -27.96
N SER A 157 -25.73 5.43 -28.38
CA SER A 157 -24.68 5.98 -27.53
C SER A 157 -24.39 7.46 -27.83
N ASN A 158 -25.19 8.08 -28.71
CA ASN A 158 -25.01 9.46 -29.11
C ASN A 158 -25.72 10.42 -28.15
N SER A 159 -25.31 11.69 -28.16
CA SER A 159 -25.97 12.77 -27.41
C SER A 159 -27.38 13.07 -27.89
N GLU A 160 -27.74 12.64 -29.10
CA GLU A 160 -29.08 12.76 -29.64
C GLU A 160 -29.59 11.42 -30.17
N TYR A 161 -30.86 11.15 -29.92
CA TYR A 161 -31.56 9.97 -30.45
C TYR A 161 -32.97 10.33 -30.86
N SER A 162 -33.28 10.17 -32.15
CA SER A 162 -34.59 10.46 -32.71
C SER A 162 -35.31 9.17 -33.14
N PHE A 163 -36.60 9.10 -32.85
CA PHE A 163 -37.44 7.95 -33.19
C PHE A 163 -38.89 8.39 -33.42
N THR A 164 -39.64 7.57 -34.15
CA THR A 164 -41.08 7.79 -34.37
C THR A 164 -41.88 7.20 -33.22
N VAL A 165 -42.80 7.98 -32.66
CA VAL A 165 -43.65 7.54 -31.55
C VAL A 165 -44.88 6.82 -32.08
N THR A 166 -44.92 5.50 -31.88
CA THR A 166 -46.04 4.63 -32.29
C THR A 166 -46.81 4.01 -31.12
N ASP A 167 -46.16 3.94 -29.96
CA ASP A 167 -46.66 3.41 -28.69
C ASP A 167 -45.97 4.13 -27.51
N ASP A 168 -46.32 3.76 -26.27
CA ASP A 168 -45.65 4.28 -25.08
C ASP A 168 -44.23 3.74 -24.98
N ARG A 169 -43.26 4.62 -24.69
CA ARG A 169 -41.83 4.32 -24.69
C ARG A 169 -41.20 4.68 -23.36
N VAL A 170 -40.29 3.83 -22.88
CA VAL A 170 -39.52 4.09 -21.66
C VAL A 170 -38.04 3.84 -21.94
N PHE A 171 -37.24 4.90 -21.82
CA PHE A 171 -35.80 4.84 -22.00
C PHE A 171 -35.06 4.94 -20.68
N VAL A 172 -34.06 4.09 -20.47
CA VAL A 172 -33.09 4.23 -19.39
C VAL A 172 -31.83 4.86 -19.98
N VAL A 173 -31.46 6.05 -19.51
CA VAL A 173 -30.22 6.70 -19.90
C VAL A 173 -29.18 6.49 -18.82
N LYS A 174 -28.01 6.02 -19.24
CA LYS A 174 -26.87 5.79 -18.36
C LYS A 174 -25.72 6.71 -18.73
N PHE A 175 -25.04 7.19 -17.68
CA PHE A 175 -23.81 7.95 -17.77
C PHE A 175 -22.71 7.18 -17.04
N SER A 176 -21.49 7.26 -17.54
CA SER A 176 -20.28 6.72 -16.91
C SER A 176 -19.36 7.86 -16.49
N LYS A 177 -18.48 7.60 -15.51
CA LYS A 177 -17.42 8.56 -15.18
C LYS A 177 -16.41 8.60 -16.32
N LYS A 178 -16.10 9.80 -16.80
CA LYS A 178 -15.02 10.02 -17.77
C LYS A 178 -13.68 9.71 -17.09
N LYS A 179 -12.80 9.02 -17.81
CA LYS A 179 -11.43 8.79 -17.37
C LYS A 179 -10.48 9.78 -18.03
N TYR A 180 -9.53 10.27 -17.24
CA TYR A 180 -8.52 11.23 -17.65
C TYR A 180 -7.15 10.57 -17.65
N PRO A 181 -6.30 10.83 -18.67
CA PRO A 181 -4.98 10.24 -18.74
C PRO A 181 -4.10 10.75 -17.59
N ILE A 182 -3.26 9.86 -17.07
CA ILE A 182 -2.22 10.19 -16.09
C ILE A 182 -0.87 10.13 -16.81
N THR A 183 -0.15 11.24 -16.80
CA THR A 183 1.18 11.31 -17.41
C THR A 183 2.25 11.16 -16.34
N ILE A 184 3.16 10.20 -16.53
CA ILE A 184 4.31 10.01 -15.65
C ILE A 184 5.56 10.49 -16.39
N GLU A 185 6.24 11.45 -15.80
CA GLU A 185 7.62 11.81 -16.17
C GLU A 185 8.55 11.28 -15.10
N LYS A 186 9.74 10.84 -15.51
CA LYS A 186 10.73 10.27 -14.59
C LYS A 186 12.12 10.77 -14.96
N THR A 187 12.99 10.87 -13.95
CA THR A 187 14.36 11.37 -14.13
C THR A 187 15.16 10.54 -15.14
N ASP A 188 14.92 9.23 -15.20
CA ASP A 188 15.59 8.32 -16.13
C ASP A 188 14.61 7.26 -16.67
N GLU A 189 14.74 6.91 -17.96
CA GLU A 189 13.91 5.92 -18.65
C GLU A 189 13.99 4.51 -18.03
N ALA A 190 15.09 4.16 -17.37
CA ALA A 190 15.26 2.87 -16.72
C ALA A 190 14.46 2.74 -15.40
N CYS A 191 14.11 3.86 -14.75
CA CYS A 191 13.42 3.84 -13.46
C CYS A 191 11.98 3.29 -13.58
N VAL A 192 11.55 2.50 -12.60
CA VAL A 192 10.23 1.86 -12.62
C VAL A 192 9.25 2.61 -11.72
N VAL A 193 8.16 3.08 -12.33
CA VAL A 193 7.02 3.69 -11.65
C VAL A 193 5.77 2.96 -12.08
N ALA A 194 4.98 2.49 -11.13
CA ALA A 194 3.69 1.86 -11.37
C ALA A 194 2.58 2.85 -11.00
N ALA A 195 1.72 3.16 -11.95
CA ALA A 195 0.50 3.94 -11.79
C ALA A 195 -0.53 3.48 -12.83
N PRO A 196 -1.84 3.72 -12.61
CA PRO A 196 -2.83 3.52 -13.65
C PRO A 196 -2.61 4.49 -14.83
N GLU A 197 -2.92 4.06 -16.05
CA GLU A 197 -2.81 4.89 -17.26
C GLU A 197 -3.84 6.03 -17.28
N SER A 198 -4.98 5.83 -16.62
CA SER A 198 -6.05 6.81 -16.50
C SER A 198 -6.93 6.53 -15.29
N ALA A 199 -7.59 7.57 -14.79
CA ALA A 199 -8.51 7.47 -13.67
C ALA A 199 -9.63 8.51 -13.77
N ALA A 200 -10.74 8.26 -13.08
CA ALA A 200 -11.85 9.21 -13.04
C ALA A 200 -11.58 10.35 -12.05
N PHE A 201 -12.22 11.50 -12.29
CA PHE A 201 -12.19 12.59 -11.32
C PHE A 201 -12.79 12.14 -9.97
N GLY A 202 -12.10 12.46 -8.88
CA GLY A 202 -12.44 12.03 -7.52
C GLY A 202 -12.15 10.56 -7.21
N GLU A 203 -11.48 9.82 -8.10
CA GLU A 203 -10.98 8.47 -7.84
C GLU A 203 -9.65 8.53 -7.06
N GLU A 204 -9.50 7.69 -6.04
CA GLU A 204 -8.23 7.49 -5.35
C GLU A 204 -7.39 6.48 -6.13
N ILE A 205 -6.15 6.86 -6.46
CA ILE A 205 -5.19 6.00 -7.13
C ILE A 205 -3.97 5.76 -6.25
N THR A 206 -3.28 4.65 -6.52
CA THR A 206 -1.99 4.32 -5.92
C THR A 206 -0.89 4.46 -6.96
N VAL A 207 0.19 5.14 -6.58
CA VAL A 207 1.41 5.24 -7.36
C VAL A 207 2.57 4.74 -6.52
N SER A 208 3.43 3.92 -7.12
CA SER A 208 4.60 3.38 -6.44
C SER A 208 5.84 3.43 -7.31
N ALA A 209 6.98 3.68 -6.69
CA ALA A 209 8.29 3.68 -7.34
C ALA A 209 9.17 2.60 -6.72
N SER A 210 9.99 1.98 -7.55
CA SER A 210 11.01 1.02 -7.11
C SER A 210 12.40 1.60 -7.39
N ASP A 211 13.30 1.40 -6.44
CA ASP A 211 14.71 1.71 -6.66
C ASP A 211 15.28 0.82 -7.78
N ASP A 212 16.27 1.36 -8.48
CA ASP A 212 17.07 0.66 -9.48
C ASP A 212 18.50 0.42 -8.95
N GLU A 213 19.30 -0.37 -9.66
CA GLU A 213 20.73 -0.54 -9.38
C GLU A 213 21.46 0.81 -9.37
N ASN A 214 21.11 1.72 -10.27
CA ASN A 214 21.80 3.00 -10.45
C ASN A 214 21.07 4.19 -9.83
N PHE A 215 19.83 4.03 -9.39
CA PHE A 215 18.97 5.12 -8.94
C PHE A 215 18.18 4.77 -7.68
N VAL A 216 18.01 5.76 -6.80
CA VAL A 216 17.19 5.66 -5.58
C VAL A 216 16.03 6.63 -5.71
N PHE A 217 14.82 6.18 -5.37
CA PHE A 217 13.65 7.06 -5.35
C PHE A 217 13.84 8.19 -4.34
N ALA A 218 13.56 9.43 -4.76
CA ALA A 218 13.61 10.59 -3.88
C ALA A 218 12.22 11.09 -3.50
N TYR A 219 11.38 11.40 -4.49
CA TYR A 219 10.00 11.86 -4.27
C TYR A 219 9.17 11.80 -5.55
N PHE A 220 7.84 11.77 -5.40
CA PHE A 220 6.90 12.17 -6.43
C PHE A 220 6.62 13.67 -6.30
N GLU A 221 6.54 14.39 -7.42
CA GLU A 221 6.04 15.75 -7.47
C GLU A 221 4.75 15.79 -8.30
N ILE A 222 3.68 16.25 -7.67
CA ILE A 222 2.33 16.30 -8.24
C ILE A 222 1.81 17.71 -7.98
N GLU A 223 1.44 18.44 -9.05
CA GLU A 223 0.95 19.84 -8.95
C GLU A 223 1.89 20.76 -8.12
N GLY A 224 3.21 20.52 -8.19
CA GLY A 224 4.24 21.24 -7.44
C GLY A 224 4.44 20.84 -5.97
N THR A 225 3.69 19.84 -5.49
CA THR A 225 3.83 19.30 -4.13
C THR A 225 4.70 18.04 -4.13
N LYS A 226 5.68 17.97 -3.24
CA LYS A 226 6.61 16.82 -3.11
C LYS A 226 6.09 15.80 -2.10
N HIS A 227 6.16 14.53 -2.47
CA HIS A 227 5.76 13.38 -1.68
C HIS A 227 6.90 12.37 -1.60
N TYR A 228 7.43 12.12 -0.41
CA TYR A 228 8.64 11.31 -0.19
C TYR A 228 8.35 9.83 0.05
N ASP A 229 7.07 9.45 0.16
CA ASP A 229 6.69 8.05 0.30
C ASP A 229 6.84 7.30 -1.02
N ARG A 230 7.52 6.15 -1.00
CA ARG A 230 7.69 5.27 -2.17
C ARG A 230 6.37 4.74 -2.73
N THR A 231 5.31 4.76 -1.93
CA THR A 231 3.95 4.41 -2.31
C THR A 231 3.02 5.51 -1.82
N LEU A 232 2.37 6.17 -2.76
CA LEU A 232 1.50 7.31 -2.52
C LEU A 232 0.08 6.97 -2.98
N ASN A 233 -0.89 7.18 -2.09
CA ASN A 233 -2.30 7.21 -2.45
C ASN A 233 -2.77 8.65 -2.51
N PHE A 234 -3.44 9.04 -3.59
CA PHE A 234 -4.03 10.37 -3.70
C PHE A 234 -5.26 10.36 -4.61
N THR A 235 -6.10 11.40 -4.46
CA THR A 235 -7.33 11.55 -5.25
C THR A 235 -7.08 12.41 -6.48
N ILE A 236 -7.65 12.01 -7.62
CA ILE A 236 -7.56 12.77 -8.87
C ILE A 236 -8.47 13.99 -8.82
N GLU A 237 -7.87 15.17 -8.90
CA GLU A 237 -8.56 16.47 -8.88
C GLU A 237 -8.33 17.29 -10.16
N SER A 238 -7.70 16.70 -11.18
CA SER A 238 -7.34 17.37 -12.44
C SER A 238 -7.66 16.47 -13.65
N GLU A 239 -7.97 17.11 -14.79
CA GLU A 239 -8.19 16.41 -16.06
C GLU A 239 -6.88 16.03 -16.78
N ASN A 240 -5.75 16.53 -16.29
CA ASN A 240 -4.42 16.28 -16.85
C ASN A 240 -3.39 16.10 -15.73
N THR A 241 -3.59 15.07 -14.90
CA THR A 241 -2.68 14.77 -13.80
C THR A 241 -1.30 14.40 -14.33
N LYS A 242 -0.30 15.18 -13.92
CA LYS A 242 1.11 14.94 -14.21
C LYS A 242 1.84 14.55 -12.93
N ILE A 243 2.56 13.44 -12.99
CA ILE A 243 3.35 12.91 -11.89
C ILE A 243 4.81 12.90 -12.32
N ASN A 244 5.63 13.73 -11.67
CA ASN A 244 7.07 13.71 -11.87
C ASN A 244 7.68 12.81 -10.80
N ALA A 245 8.18 11.64 -11.17
CA ALA A 245 8.91 10.76 -10.28
C ALA A 245 10.40 11.09 -10.33
N VAL A 246 10.92 11.61 -9.23
CA VAL A 246 12.32 12.04 -9.13
C VAL A 246 13.15 10.94 -8.49
N PHE A 247 14.22 10.56 -9.20
CA PHE A 247 15.20 9.59 -8.74
C PHE A 247 16.59 10.22 -8.72
N LEU A 248 17.35 9.96 -7.66
CA LEU A 248 18.74 10.40 -7.53
C LEU A 248 19.67 9.25 -7.89
N LYS A 249 20.81 9.55 -8.50
CA LYS A 249 21.83 8.53 -8.78
C LYS A 249 22.30 7.91 -7.47
N ARG A 250 22.40 6.58 -7.44
CA ARG A 250 22.92 5.84 -6.28
C ARG A 250 24.41 6.12 -6.14
N LEU A 251 24.87 6.41 -4.93
CA LEU A 251 26.28 6.52 -4.61
C LEU A 251 27.00 5.19 -4.76
N SER A 252 28.30 5.20 -5.03
CA SER A 252 29.12 3.99 -4.94
C SER A 252 29.11 3.45 -3.49
N LYS A 253 29.12 2.13 -3.35
CA LYS A 253 29.16 1.50 -2.01
C LYS A 253 30.44 1.90 -1.27
N PRO A 254 30.37 2.23 0.04
CA PRO A 254 31.57 2.40 0.84
C PRO A 254 32.29 1.05 0.99
N GLU A 255 33.61 1.04 0.99
CA GLU A 255 34.37 -0.18 1.29
C GLU A 255 34.73 -0.19 2.78
N ILE A 256 34.54 -1.36 3.41
CA ILE A 256 34.85 -1.55 4.83
C ILE A 256 35.81 -2.72 4.93
N SER A 257 36.90 -2.53 5.67
CA SER A 257 37.85 -3.59 5.98
C SER A 257 38.20 -3.59 7.47
N PHE A 258 38.51 -4.78 7.98
CA PHE A 258 38.89 -5.02 9.36
C PHE A 258 40.19 -5.82 9.40
N ASP A 259 41.21 -5.27 10.08
CA ASP A 259 42.54 -5.90 10.19
C ASP A 259 42.73 -6.73 11.49
N GLY A 260 41.65 -6.91 12.27
CA GLY A 260 41.68 -7.51 13.61
C GLY A 260 41.70 -6.48 14.74
N ARG A 261 42.07 -5.22 14.47
CA ARG A 261 42.13 -4.14 15.48
C ARG A 261 41.44 -2.86 15.06
N ARG A 262 41.52 -2.53 13.78
CA ARG A 262 41.06 -1.27 13.19
C ARG A 262 40.07 -1.54 12.08
N ILE A 263 39.12 -0.63 11.95
CA ILE A 263 38.22 -0.53 10.82
C ILE A 263 38.75 0.55 9.88
N SER A 264 38.90 0.22 8.60
CA SER A 264 39.14 1.21 7.55
C SER A 264 37.89 1.35 6.71
N VAL A 265 37.42 2.59 6.59
CA VAL A 265 36.28 2.98 5.77
C VAL A 265 36.81 3.80 4.60
N VAL A 266 36.56 3.31 3.38
CA VAL A 266 36.78 4.06 2.14
C VAL A 266 35.43 4.61 1.70
N LYS A 267 35.36 5.92 1.53
CA LYS A 267 34.15 6.61 1.10
C LYS A 267 33.85 6.26 -0.35
N GLY A 268 32.58 5.98 -0.65
CA GLY A 268 32.12 5.80 -2.02
C GLY A 268 32.42 7.03 -2.90
N GLU A 269 32.68 6.82 -4.19
CA GLU A 269 32.80 7.90 -5.17
C GLU A 269 31.53 8.78 -5.15
N ASN A 270 31.73 10.11 -5.21
CA ASN A 270 30.69 11.15 -5.12
C ASN A 270 29.94 11.28 -3.78
N ALA A 271 30.22 10.43 -2.79
CA ALA A 271 29.67 10.65 -1.45
C ALA A 271 30.33 11.86 -0.79
N GLU A 272 29.60 12.60 0.04
CA GLU A 272 30.12 13.76 0.78
C GLU A 272 30.38 13.43 2.25
N SER A 273 29.60 12.49 2.80
CA SER A 273 29.78 11.99 4.16
C SER A 273 29.57 10.49 4.29
N CYS A 274 30.19 9.92 5.32
CA CYS A 274 30.05 8.54 5.76
C CYS A 274 29.66 8.53 7.24
N GLU A 275 28.51 7.95 7.55
CA GLU A 275 28.10 7.64 8.92
C GLU A 275 28.47 6.19 9.24
N VAL A 276 29.12 5.98 10.39
CA VAL A 276 29.55 4.66 10.85
C VAL A 276 28.73 4.26 12.07
N PHE A 277 28.18 3.04 12.02
CA PHE A 277 27.41 2.43 13.10
C PHE A 277 28.03 1.09 13.51
N ILE A 278 27.95 0.77 14.80
CA ILE A 278 28.30 -0.54 15.34
C ILE A 278 27.09 -1.08 16.10
N ASP A 279 26.62 -2.27 15.72
CA ASP A 279 25.42 -2.92 16.29
C ASP A 279 24.16 -2.02 16.29
N GLY A 280 24.07 -1.13 15.29
CA GLY A 280 22.99 -0.16 15.15
C GLY A 280 23.19 1.15 15.93
N GLU A 281 24.22 1.26 16.77
CA GLU A 281 24.56 2.49 17.48
C GLU A 281 25.46 3.39 16.62
N PHE A 282 25.12 4.68 16.52
CA PHE A 282 25.93 5.67 15.79
C PHE A 282 27.25 5.92 16.49
N LEU A 283 28.35 5.85 15.74
CA LEU A 283 29.71 6.03 16.24
C LEU A 283 30.24 7.44 15.93
N PHE A 284 30.35 7.77 14.65
CA PHE A 284 30.78 9.08 14.16
C PHE A 284 30.42 9.28 12.68
N ASN A 285 30.54 10.53 12.22
CA ASN A 285 30.50 10.91 10.80
C ASN A 285 31.90 11.37 10.34
N THR A 286 32.27 11.07 9.09
CA THR A 286 33.50 11.53 8.42
C THR A 286 33.22 11.93 6.97
N THR A 287 33.90 12.95 6.47
CA THR A 287 33.80 13.41 5.05
C THR A 287 34.92 12.87 4.17
N SER A 288 35.87 12.14 4.74
CA SER A 288 36.98 11.48 4.04
C SER A 288 37.16 10.05 4.51
N ASP A 289 37.93 9.28 3.75
CA ASP A 289 38.41 7.97 4.16
C ASP A 289 39.03 8.05 5.56
N LYS A 290 38.73 7.05 6.38
CA LYS A 290 39.15 7.05 7.77
C LYS A 290 39.41 5.63 8.25
N THR A 291 40.57 5.46 8.87
CA THR A 291 40.89 4.27 9.65
C THR A 291 40.85 4.62 11.13
N PHE A 292 40.18 3.80 11.94
CA PHE A 292 40.05 4.02 13.37
C PHE A 292 40.17 2.71 14.16
N SER A 293 40.65 2.82 15.40
CA SER A 293 40.76 1.69 16.32
C SER A 293 39.44 1.49 17.05
N LEU A 294 38.96 0.24 17.14
CA LEU A 294 37.77 -0.07 17.93
C LEU A 294 37.96 0.17 19.44
N ALA A 295 39.21 0.11 19.91
CA ALA A 295 39.56 0.39 21.30
C ALA A 295 39.29 1.86 21.68
N ASP A 296 39.46 2.80 20.75
CA ASP A 296 39.26 4.24 21.00
C ASP A 296 37.78 4.57 21.26
N TYR A 297 36.87 3.66 20.89
CA TYR A 297 35.42 3.81 21.04
C TYR A 297 34.81 2.80 22.03
N ASN A 298 35.63 2.18 22.89
CA ASN A 298 35.16 1.26 23.93
C ASN A 298 34.34 0.05 23.43
N VAL A 299 34.54 -0.43 22.20
CA VAL A 299 33.86 -1.62 21.65
C VAL A 299 34.30 -2.87 22.41
N SER A 300 33.36 -3.67 22.91
CA SER A 300 33.62 -4.87 23.72
C SER A 300 34.23 -6.02 22.91
N ASP A 301 34.69 -7.07 23.58
CA ASP A 301 35.08 -8.30 22.89
C ASP A 301 33.83 -9.02 22.34
N GLY A 302 33.96 -9.61 21.16
CA GLY A 302 32.94 -10.47 20.57
C GLY A 302 32.53 -10.07 19.15
N ALA A 303 31.39 -10.61 18.72
CA ALA A 303 30.85 -10.39 17.39
C ALA A 303 30.13 -9.03 17.30
N HIS A 304 30.46 -8.26 16.28
CA HIS A 304 29.87 -6.95 16.03
C HIS A 304 29.50 -6.80 14.55
N ASN A 305 28.40 -6.09 14.27
CA ASN A 305 28.03 -5.65 12.93
C ASN A 305 28.47 -4.19 12.74
N VAL A 306 29.30 -3.94 11.73
CA VAL A 306 29.70 -2.59 11.34
C VAL A 306 28.94 -2.22 10.08
N LEU A 307 28.14 -1.16 10.15
CA LEU A 307 27.38 -0.60 9.03
C LEU A 307 27.93 0.79 8.69
N VAL A 308 28.21 1.03 7.42
CA VAL A 308 28.58 2.35 6.92
C VAL A 308 27.55 2.81 5.91
N LYS A 309 26.98 4.00 6.15
CA LYS A 309 26.05 4.67 5.25
C LYS A 309 26.73 5.88 4.61
N VAL A 310 26.50 6.10 3.31
CA VAL A 310 27.02 7.25 2.58
C VAL A 310 25.90 8.10 1.99
N THR A 311 26.11 9.42 2.01
CA THR A 311 25.17 10.44 1.53
C THR A 311 25.89 11.52 0.72
N GLY A 312 25.17 12.28 -0.13
CA GLY A 312 25.69 13.43 -0.88
C GLY A 312 24.58 14.32 -1.44
N ASP A 313 24.84 15.62 -1.58
CA ASP A 313 23.84 16.67 -1.80
C ASP A 313 22.99 16.54 -3.10
N ASP A 314 23.41 15.71 -4.08
CA ASP A 314 22.68 15.43 -5.34
C ASP A 314 22.55 13.92 -5.65
N PHE A 315 22.86 13.06 -4.67
CA PHE A 315 22.87 11.61 -4.84
C PHE A 315 22.00 10.92 -3.78
N GLY A 316 21.49 9.73 -4.12
CA GLY A 316 20.79 8.88 -3.16
C GLY A 316 21.75 8.21 -2.19
N GLU A 317 21.22 7.55 -1.16
CA GLU A 317 22.04 6.87 -0.15
C GLU A 317 22.57 5.51 -0.64
N ASN A 318 23.69 5.06 -0.08
CA ASN A 318 24.13 3.67 -0.21
C ASN A 318 24.77 3.19 1.10
N GLU A 319 24.89 1.89 1.27
CA GLU A 319 25.43 1.29 2.49
C GLU A 319 26.19 -0.01 2.23
N SER A 320 27.14 -0.29 3.11
CA SER A 320 27.84 -1.56 3.22
C SER A 320 27.87 -2.00 4.67
N ALA A 321 27.86 -3.31 4.91
CA ALA A 321 28.00 -3.87 6.24
C ALA A 321 29.00 -5.02 6.24
N ILE A 322 29.74 -5.15 7.34
CA ILE A 322 30.60 -6.31 7.62
C ILE A 322 30.35 -6.82 9.03
N ASN A 323 30.43 -8.14 9.21
CA ASN A 323 30.44 -8.75 10.55
C ASN A 323 31.88 -9.03 10.94
N ILE A 324 32.26 -8.62 12.15
CA ILE A 324 33.60 -8.80 12.69
C ILE A 324 33.53 -9.56 14.01
N ASN A 325 34.61 -10.26 14.36
CA ASN A 325 34.83 -10.76 15.71
C ASN A 325 36.03 -10.00 16.29
N TYR A 326 35.77 -9.10 17.23
CA TYR A 326 36.78 -8.23 17.80
C TYR A 326 37.30 -8.79 19.12
N VAL A 327 38.62 -8.84 19.26
CA VAL A 327 39.29 -9.15 20.53
C VAL A 327 40.11 -7.94 20.91
N ARG A 328 39.73 -7.26 22.00
CA ARG A 328 40.40 -6.07 22.48
C ARG A 328 41.82 -6.43 22.94
N PRO A 329 42.86 -5.77 22.41
CA PRO A 329 44.22 -6.01 22.87
C PRO A 329 44.38 -5.70 24.36
N TYR A 330 45.13 -6.52 25.08
CA TYR A 330 45.57 -6.23 26.45
C TYR A 330 46.41 -4.94 26.46
N ASP A 331 45.84 -3.84 26.95
CA ASP A 331 46.64 -2.63 27.19
C ASP A 331 47.58 -2.86 28.38
N ALA A 332 48.87 -2.56 28.21
CA ALA A 332 49.78 -2.44 29.35
C ALA A 332 49.37 -1.20 30.17
N PRO A 333 49.39 -1.26 31.52
CA PRO A 333 49.13 -0.08 32.35
C PRO A 333 50.08 1.06 31.97
N LYS A 334 49.53 2.23 31.62
CA LYS A 334 50.28 3.45 31.24
C LYS A 334 50.30 4.44 32.40
N ASN A 335 51.03 5.55 32.24
CA ASN A 335 51.14 6.62 33.26
C ASN A 335 51.58 6.09 34.64
N VAL A 336 52.56 5.19 34.61
CA VAL A 336 53.12 4.57 35.81
C VAL A 336 54.04 5.57 36.52
N GLY A 337 53.81 5.79 37.82
CA GLY A 337 54.56 6.74 38.61
C GLY A 337 54.38 6.58 40.12
N MET A 338 54.97 7.51 40.88
CA MET A 338 54.84 7.58 42.34
C MET A 338 54.15 8.87 42.74
N LEU A 339 53.25 8.77 43.73
CA LEU A 339 52.54 9.89 44.31
C LEU A 339 52.72 9.89 45.84
N ILE A 340 53.03 11.05 46.42
CA ILE A 340 53.15 11.22 47.87
C ILE A 340 51.98 12.09 48.35
N GLU A 341 51.14 11.54 49.23
CA GLU A 341 50.02 12.24 49.87
C GLU A 341 50.05 11.99 51.38
N GLU A 342 50.03 13.05 52.19
CA GLU A 342 49.93 12.97 53.66
C GLU A 342 50.91 11.96 54.30
N ASP A 343 52.19 12.06 53.94
CA ASP A 343 53.28 11.15 54.36
C ASP A 343 53.12 9.67 53.96
N LYS A 344 52.21 9.36 53.01
CA LYS A 344 52.08 8.03 52.39
C LYS A 344 52.58 8.05 50.96
N VAL A 345 53.15 6.92 50.51
CA VAL A 345 53.67 6.75 49.14
C VAL A 345 52.79 5.77 48.40
N TYR A 346 52.29 6.18 47.24
CA TYR A 346 51.46 5.37 46.35
C TYR A 346 52.17 5.14 45.03
N PHE A 347 52.13 3.89 44.58
CA PHE A 347 52.42 3.53 43.20
C PHE A 347 51.14 3.69 42.37
N VAL A 348 51.20 4.54 41.35
CA VAL A 348 50.05 4.97 40.57
C VAL A 348 50.21 4.52 39.13
N PHE A 349 49.14 4.00 38.54
CA PHE A 349 49.10 3.65 37.13
C PHE A 349 47.68 3.79 36.60
N GLN A 350 47.55 3.99 35.28
CA GLN A 350 46.25 4.03 34.63
C GLN A 350 45.61 2.65 34.66
N GLN A 351 44.31 2.62 35.01
CA GLN A 351 43.50 1.42 34.96
C GLN A 351 43.38 0.93 33.51
N VAL A 352 43.64 -0.35 33.32
CA VAL A 352 43.33 -1.10 32.11
C VAL A 352 41.91 -1.65 32.27
N LEU A 353 40.96 -1.13 31.48
CA LEU A 353 39.55 -1.52 31.58
C LEU A 353 39.35 -3.03 31.43
N ALA A 354 40.12 -3.68 30.54
CA ALA A 354 40.05 -5.12 30.29
C ALA A 354 40.63 -6.00 31.43
N ALA A 355 41.47 -5.45 32.31
CA ALA A 355 42.20 -6.22 33.31
C ALA A 355 41.28 -6.72 34.44
N SER A 356 41.42 -7.99 34.82
CA SER A 356 40.73 -8.58 35.97
C SER A 356 41.47 -8.35 37.30
N GLY A 357 42.75 -7.98 37.22
CA GLY A 357 43.60 -7.68 38.37
C GLY A 357 44.94 -7.07 37.94
N TYR A 358 45.77 -6.75 38.93
CA TYR A 358 47.11 -6.20 38.73
C TYR A 358 48.08 -6.88 39.69
N GLU A 359 49.23 -7.27 39.16
CA GLU A 359 50.38 -7.71 39.94
C GLU A 359 51.39 -6.56 40.05
N ILE A 360 51.85 -6.31 41.27
CA ILE A 360 52.88 -5.30 41.55
C ILE A 360 54.19 -6.02 41.81
N PHE A 361 55.27 -5.52 41.22
CA PHE A 361 56.62 -6.02 41.41
C PHE A 361 57.47 -4.91 42.04
N MET A 362 58.28 -5.27 43.02
CA MET A 362 59.28 -4.41 43.65
C MET A 362 60.66 -5.04 43.44
N ASN A 363 61.61 -4.29 42.87
CA ASN A 363 62.95 -4.77 42.54
C ASN A 363 62.96 -6.05 41.68
N GLY A 364 61.97 -6.19 40.80
CA GLY A 364 61.79 -7.36 39.93
C GLY A 364 61.16 -8.58 40.62
N GLN A 365 60.85 -8.52 41.92
CA GLN A 365 60.15 -9.58 42.64
C GLN A 365 58.68 -9.23 42.84
N LYS A 366 57.79 -10.20 42.69
CA LYS A 366 56.35 -10.02 42.90
C LYS A 366 56.09 -9.69 44.38
N VAL A 367 55.29 -8.66 44.63
CA VAL A 367 54.84 -8.31 45.98
C VAL A 367 53.64 -9.20 46.31
N GLU A 368 53.81 -10.13 47.24
CA GLU A 368 52.74 -11.06 47.68
C GLU A 368 51.85 -10.47 48.78
N THR A 369 52.33 -9.43 49.47
CA THR A 369 51.58 -8.75 50.54
C THR A 369 50.35 -8.04 49.97
N LEU A 370 49.21 -8.16 50.67
CA LEU A 370 48.00 -7.41 50.31
C LEU A 370 48.25 -5.92 50.55
N LEU A 371 48.18 -5.12 49.48
CA LEU A 371 48.36 -3.67 49.54
C LEU A 371 47.01 -2.96 49.47
N ASP A 372 46.88 -1.89 50.25
CA ASP A 372 45.71 -1.01 50.17
C ASP A 372 45.65 -0.37 48.78
N LYS A 373 44.58 -0.67 48.05
CA LYS A 373 44.31 -0.11 46.71
C LYS A 373 43.09 0.79 46.75
N LYS A 374 43.18 1.96 46.12
CA LYS A 374 42.03 2.84 45.84
C LYS A 374 41.99 3.18 44.35
N ALA A 375 40.78 3.19 43.78
CA ALA A 375 40.55 3.71 42.43
C ALA A 375 40.22 5.21 42.55
N SER A 376 40.80 6.03 41.67
CA SER A 376 40.56 7.47 41.61
C SER A 376 40.51 7.90 40.14
N GLY A 377 39.29 8.09 39.61
CA GLY A 377 39.08 8.32 38.18
C GLY A 377 39.57 7.13 37.34
N GLU A 378 40.37 7.41 36.31
CA GLU A 378 41.00 6.38 35.46
C GLU A 378 42.31 5.81 36.03
N SER A 379 42.67 6.13 37.27
CA SER A 379 43.93 5.71 37.89
C SER A 379 43.71 4.79 39.08
N ILE A 380 44.62 3.83 39.24
CA ILE A 380 44.71 2.96 40.42
C ILE A 380 45.90 3.41 41.25
N LEU A 381 45.66 3.60 42.55
CA LEU A 381 46.67 3.97 43.53
C LEU A 381 46.85 2.80 44.48
N VAL A 382 48.07 2.26 44.53
CA VAL A 382 48.46 1.17 45.43
C VAL A 382 49.42 1.73 46.46
N ARG A 383 49.09 1.62 47.75
CA ARG A 383 49.95 2.11 48.84
C ARG A 383 51.18 1.21 48.98
N VAL A 384 52.39 1.78 48.90
CA VAL A 384 53.67 1.05 48.86
C VAL A 384 54.68 1.47 49.94
N ASP A 385 54.41 2.53 50.72
CA ASP A 385 55.29 3.00 51.80
C ASP A 385 55.59 1.91 52.86
N THR A 386 54.67 0.99 53.07
CA THR A 386 54.82 -0.13 54.01
C THR A 386 55.83 -1.19 53.56
N LEU A 387 56.29 -1.13 52.31
CA LEU A 387 57.25 -2.09 51.75
C LEU A 387 58.71 -1.66 51.95
N PHE A 388 58.96 -0.42 52.39
CA PHE A 388 60.30 0.12 52.56
C PHE A 388 60.87 -0.26 53.93
N THR A 389 61.72 -1.29 53.97
CA THR A 389 62.37 -1.75 55.20
C THR A 389 63.72 -1.11 55.46
N GLU A 390 64.36 -0.55 54.43
CA GLU A 390 65.70 0.04 54.49
C GLU A 390 65.78 1.29 53.61
N ASN A 391 66.75 2.17 53.87
CA ASN A 391 66.99 3.30 52.97
C ASN A 391 67.68 2.80 51.70
N GLY A 392 67.06 2.99 50.54
CA GLY A 392 67.62 2.55 49.26
C GLY A 392 66.80 2.98 48.05
N THR A 393 67.26 2.58 46.86
CA THR A 393 66.54 2.77 45.61
C THR A 393 65.64 1.56 45.37
N TYR A 394 64.35 1.81 45.16
CA TYR A 394 63.36 0.79 44.84
C TYR A 394 62.84 0.99 43.42
N THR A 395 62.76 -0.09 42.65
CA THR A 395 62.10 -0.09 41.33
C THR A 395 60.74 -0.77 41.44
N PHE A 396 59.72 -0.19 40.83
CA PHE A 396 58.37 -0.75 40.81
C PHE A 396 57.90 -0.95 39.37
N SER A 397 57.23 -2.06 39.12
CA SER A 397 56.52 -2.31 37.87
C SER A 397 55.16 -2.95 38.14
N VAL A 398 54.24 -2.79 37.19
CA VAL A 398 52.88 -3.35 37.26
C VAL A 398 52.62 -4.20 36.03
N ARG A 399 51.96 -5.34 36.24
CA ARG A 399 51.45 -6.20 35.18
C ARG A 399 49.94 -6.36 35.35
N ALA A 400 49.17 -6.08 34.31
CA ALA A 400 47.76 -6.44 34.28
C ALA A 400 47.62 -7.97 34.16
N THR A 401 46.70 -8.58 34.92
CA THR A 401 46.51 -10.04 34.95
C THR A 401 45.12 -10.50 34.52
N GLY A 402 45.12 -11.72 33.96
CA GLY A 402 43.97 -12.61 33.77
C GLY A 402 43.28 -12.50 32.42
N ASP A 403 42.97 -13.66 31.83
CA ASP A 403 41.80 -13.82 30.97
C ASP A 403 40.55 -13.67 31.84
N ARG A 404 39.56 -12.88 31.40
CA ARG A 404 38.31 -12.75 32.14
C ARG A 404 37.59 -14.11 32.18
N PRO A 405 36.98 -14.51 33.31
CA PRO A 405 36.14 -15.71 33.38
C PRO A 405 35.05 -15.73 32.29
N GLU A 406 34.56 -14.55 31.90
CA GLU A 406 33.60 -14.34 30.82
C GLU A 406 34.17 -14.73 29.44
N SER A 407 35.42 -14.33 29.13
CA SER A 407 36.10 -14.69 27.88
C SER A 407 36.40 -16.19 27.81
N ALA A 408 36.86 -16.78 28.93
CA ALA A 408 37.08 -18.22 29.02
C ALA A 408 35.78 -19.03 28.92
N ALA A 409 34.65 -18.50 29.44
CA ALA A 409 33.35 -19.14 29.33
C ALA A 409 32.86 -19.23 27.88
N ILE A 410 33.08 -18.18 27.09
CA ILE A 410 32.70 -18.15 25.66
C ILE A 410 33.48 -19.24 24.89
N VAL A 411 34.80 -19.29 25.07
CA VAL A 411 35.67 -20.30 24.42
C VAL A 411 35.33 -21.72 24.88
N ALA A 412 35.09 -21.92 26.18
CA ALA A 412 34.71 -23.23 26.72
C ALA A 412 33.38 -23.74 26.16
N LYS A 413 32.41 -22.83 25.97
CA LYS A 413 31.12 -23.15 25.34
C LYS A 413 31.27 -23.51 23.85
N GLU A 414 32.12 -22.79 23.13
CA GLU A 414 32.39 -23.02 21.70
C GLU A 414 33.12 -24.35 21.44
N LEU A 415 34.04 -24.72 22.34
CA LEU A 415 34.79 -25.98 22.27
C LEU A 415 34.10 -27.16 22.95
N HIS A 416 32.89 -26.96 23.49
CA HIS A 416 32.13 -27.96 24.25
C HIS A 416 32.93 -28.63 25.38
N LEU A 417 33.70 -27.84 26.12
CA LEU A 417 34.45 -28.34 27.28
C LEU A 417 33.49 -28.67 28.43
N ASP A 418 33.67 -29.83 29.04
CA ASP A 418 32.82 -30.30 30.16
C ASP A 418 32.98 -29.40 31.40
N GLU A 419 34.19 -28.89 31.66
CA GLU A 419 34.49 -27.92 32.71
C GLU A 419 35.58 -26.95 32.27
N TYR A 420 35.57 -25.73 32.82
CA TYR A 420 36.67 -24.78 32.65
C TYR A 420 37.04 -24.12 33.99
N ARG A 421 38.29 -23.68 34.09
CA ARG A 421 38.81 -22.83 35.17
C ARG A 421 39.55 -21.67 34.52
N ALA A 422 39.23 -20.45 34.95
CA ALA A 422 39.81 -19.21 34.40
C ALA A 422 40.43 -18.38 35.52
N GLY A 423 41.42 -17.54 35.18
CA GLY A 423 42.13 -16.72 36.18
C GLY A 423 43.02 -17.50 37.14
N LEU A 424 43.40 -18.75 36.80
CA LEU A 424 44.30 -19.55 37.63
C LEU A 424 45.74 -19.03 37.56
N LEU A 425 46.35 -18.82 38.73
CA LEU A 425 47.79 -18.59 38.88
C LEU A 425 48.57 -19.90 38.60
N PRO A 426 49.89 -19.84 38.29
CA PRO A 426 50.71 -21.02 38.06
C PRO A 426 50.62 -22.08 39.17
N GLU A 427 50.63 -21.64 40.44
CA GLU A 427 50.48 -22.51 41.61
C GLU A 427 49.06 -23.10 41.70
N GLY A 428 48.05 -22.32 41.30
CA GLY A 428 46.66 -22.76 41.23
C GLY A 428 46.42 -23.82 40.15
N LYS A 429 47.16 -23.77 39.03
CA LYS A 429 47.13 -24.81 37.98
C LYS A 429 47.65 -26.15 38.50
N ALA A 430 48.76 -26.13 39.25
CA ALA A 430 49.33 -27.33 39.85
C ALA A 430 48.42 -27.94 40.91
N ALA A 431 47.84 -27.11 41.78
CA ALA A 431 46.89 -27.56 42.79
C ALA A 431 45.61 -28.17 42.18
N GLU A 432 45.09 -27.60 41.09
CA GLU A 432 43.92 -28.18 40.40
C GLU A 432 44.27 -29.55 39.79
N LEU A 433 45.45 -29.69 39.18
CA LEU A 433 45.93 -30.98 38.65
C LEU A 433 46.07 -32.04 39.75
N GLU A 434 46.55 -31.67 40.94
CA GLU A 434 46.62 -32.56 42.09
C GLU A 434 45.23 -32.91 42.65
N SER A 435 44.28 -31.97 42.59
CA SER A 435 42.91 -32.17 43.07
C SER A 435 42.09 -33.19 42.27
N LEU A 436 42.49 -33.46 41.01
CA LEU A 436 41.86 -34.48 40.15
C LEU A 436 42.15 -35.93 40.61
N GLY A 437 43.11 -36.12 41.51
CA GLY A 437 43.38 -37.38 42.22
C GLY A 437 43.97 -38.51 41.36
N PRO A 438 44.47 -39.60 41.99
CA PRO A 438 45.25 -40.66 41.29
C PRO A 438 44.43 -41.62 40.41
N ARG A 439 43.12 -41.38 40.23
CA ARG A 439 42.21 -42.28 39.49
C ARG A 439 41.90 -41.83 38.05
N GLN A 440 42.36 -40.65 37.63
CA GLN A 440 42.22 -40.17 36.26
C GLN A 440 43.60 -40.03 35.59
N SER A 441 43.77 -40.59 34.40
CA SER A 441 44.96 -40.36 33.58
C SER A 441 44.88 -38.97 32.98
N VAL A 442 45.58 -38.00 33.58
CA VAL A 442 45.55 -36.59 33.15
C VAL A 442 46.64 -36.33 32.12
N LEU A 443 46.27 -35.82 30.94
CA LEU A 443 47.20 -35.26 29.95
C LEU A 443 47.13 -33.74 30.03
N PHE A 444 48.21 -33.12 30.51
CA PHE A 444 48.34 -31.68 30.55
C PHE A 444 49.12 -31.17 29.32
N VAL A 445 48.53 -30.23 28.58
CA VAL A 445 49.11 -29.65 27.35
C VAL A 445 49.31 -28.17 27.57
N GLY A 446 50.57 -27.73 27.59
CA GLY A 446 50.97 -26.34 27.83
C GLY A 446 52.21 -25.95 27.03
N ASP A 447 52.60 -24.67 27.08
CA ASP A 447 53.71 -24.13 26.29
C ASP A 447 55.11 -24.55 26.81
N GLY A 448 55.14 -25.18 27.99
CA GLY A 448 56.35 -25.71 28.64
C GLY A 448 57.26 -24.65 29.28
N ILE A 449 56.90 -23.37 29.18
CA ILE A 449 57.68 -22.24 29.72
C ILE A 449 56.97 -21.64 30.95
N ASN A 450 55.64 -21.50 30.89
CA ASN A 450 54.84 -20.88 31.95
C ASN A 450 54.12 -21.90 32.86
N ASP A 451 54.18 -23.19 32.52
CA ASP A 451 53.39 -24.24 33.17
C ASP A 451 54.24 -25.31 33.92
N ALA A 452 55.53 -25.06 34.17
CA ALA A 452 56.39 -25.99 34.90
C ALA A 452 56.26 -25.82 36.43
N PRO A 453 55.95 -26.88 37.21
CA PRO A 453 55.90 -26.77 38.67
C PRO A 453 57.31 -26.56 39.25
N GLY A 454 57.43 -25.60 40.17
CA GLY A 454 58.68 -25.26 40.84
C GLY A 454 59.27 -26.44 41.61
N LYS A 455 60.49 -26.85 41.25
CA LYS A 455 61.24 -27.91 41.95
C LYS A 455 61.57 -27.51 43.39
N ASN A 456 61.21 -28.35 44.38
CA ASN A 456 62.00 -28.56 45.59
C ASN A 456 61.69 -29.90 46.31
N GLN A 457 62.77 -30.67 46.53
CA GLN A 457 63.08 -31.68 47.57
C GLN A 457 62.48 -33.11 47.56
N ASP A 458 63.29 -34.04 47.03
CA ASP A 458 64.00 -35.16 47.71
C ASP A 458 63.27 -36.08 48.73
N GLN A 459 63.13 -37.37 48.38
CA GLN A 459 63.42 -38.64 49.13
C GLN A 459 63.00 -39.80 48.18
N GLY A 460 63.84 -40.75 47.75
CA GLY A 460 64.52 -41.76 48.57
C GLY A 460 63.84 -43.12 48.32
N HIS A 461 64.20 -43.81 47.24
CA HIS A 461 63.75 -45.19 46.95
C HIS A 461 64.65 -46.23 47.64
N ALA A 462 64.03 -47.07 48.47
CA ALA A 462 64.30 -48.51 48.53
C ALA A 462 62.95 -49.25 48.55
#